data_AF-A0A2H5V352-F1
#
_entry.id   AF-A0A2H5V352-F1
#
_cell.length_a   1.000
_cell.length_b   1.000
_cell.length_c   1.000
_cell.angle_alpha   90.00
_cell.angle_beta   90.00
_cell.angle_gamma   90.00
#
_symmetry.space_group_name_H-M   'P 1'
#
loop_
_entity.id
_entity.type
_entity.pdbx_description
1 polymer ?
#
loop_
_entity_poly.entity_id
_entity_poly.type
_entity_poly.pdbx_seq_one_letter_code
_entity_poly.pdbx_strand_id
1 'polypeptide(L)'
;MGERRQYRSYEIGIVDENSAYLGVDRRLLMENAGAAVARVLAMEVPDLTSAKVLVVAGPGNNGGDALVAARHLAGKVARLSVILLARPDQIRTPEAAANWEAISRMRRSVDYYVSDTLEALYRLQQLFREADIIIDGIFGTGIRGEIREPYKTAINFINSPPAKVFSIDVPSGMDPDTGKYTTTVRPSVTITLHGAKPFMTLQRELAGKTYIEPIGAPPDAEAIAGPGDLAYSLSRLRRPVSASIRGGAEEARGAAEVLRILGVEPRVEMLGGGLTVTVDGLLVGYGVAESFGSLSALVKPIQEQVGGDAADLAKTIGKPVYLVGGWDSISDGVYLKSNWIEPPVSSRYILGVATSLSAAFLANGVEPIYAIGAACYAARRPLRGRGSEDREAYLDGLRQLLLRK
;
A
#
# COMPACT_ATOMS: atom_id res chain seq x y z
N MET A 1 17.59 4.62 20.92
CA MET A 1 17.14 4.49 19.52
C MET A 1 15.63 4.43 19.56
N GLY A 2 14.93 5.44 19.03
CA GLY A 2 13.47 5.37 18.92
C GLY A 2 13.07 4.17 18.07
N GLU A 3 11.98 3.50 18.42
CA GLU A 3 11.46 2.40 17.60
C GLU A 3 11.25 2.89 16.17
N ARG A 4 11.90 2.23 15.21
CA ARG A 4 11.67 2.52 13.79
C ARG A 4 10.21 2.19 13.48
N ARG A 5 9.50 3.11 12.82
CA ARG A 5 8.15 2.89 12.31
C ARG A 5 8.08 1.53 11.60
N GLN A 6 7.08 0.74 11.96
CA GLN A 6 6.74 -0.48 11.24
C GLN A 6 5.60 -0.19 10.28
N TYR A 7 5.68 -0.76 9.10
CA TYR A 7 4.74 -0.58 8.01
C TYR A 7 3.95 -1.86 7.84
N ARG A 8 2.62 -1.74 7.88
CA ARG A 8 1.73 -2.80 7.45
C ARG A 8 1.74 -2.91 5.93
N SER A 9 1.37 -4.07 5.45
CA SER A 9 1.37 -4.44 4.04
C SER A 9 0.64 -3.46 3.14
N TYR A 10 -0.50 -2.98 3.60
CA TYR A 10 -1.30 -2.05 2.83
C TYR A 10 -0.67 -0.65 2.79
N GLU A 11 0.11 -0.25 3.80
CA GLU A 11 0.79 1.04 3.85
C GLU A 11 1.87 1.11 2.77
N ILE A 12 2.58 0.01 2.51
CA ILE A 12 3.56 -0.09 1.42
C ILE A 12 2.87 0.18 0.07
N GLY A 13 1.71 -0.44 -0.18
CA GLY A 13 0.97 -0.20 -1.42
C GLY A 13 0.48 1.25 -1.57
N ILE A 14 0.13 1.91 -0.48
CA ILE A 14 -0.21 3.35 -0.45
C ILE A 14 1.01 4.19 -0.82
N VAL A 15 2.15 3.92 -0.20
CA VAL A 15 3.41 4.63 -0.46
C VAL A 15 3.86 4.44 -1.91
N ASP A 16 3.75 3.23 -2.47
CA ASP A 16 4.11 2.97 -3.87
C ASP A 16 3.24 3.75 -4.86
N GLU A 17 1.91 3.83 -4.61
CA GLU A 17 0.99 4.62 -5.45
C GLU A 17 1.27 6.13 -5.31
N ASN A 18 1.50 6.60 -4.09
CA ASN A 18 1.82 8.00 -3.82
C ASN A 18 3.18 8.38 -4.40
N SER A 19 4.16 7.47 -4.42
CA SER A 19 5.46 7.67 -5.05
C SER A 19 5.31 7.87 -6.56
N ALA A 20 4.53 7.01 -7.23
CA ALA A 20 4.22 7.16 -8.65
C ALA A 20 3.52 8.50 -8.93
N TYR A 21 2.60 8.89 -8.06
CA TYR A 21 1.90 10.17 -8.14
C TYR A 21 2.85 11.38 -8.02
N LEU A 22 3.92 11.25 -7.23
CA LEU A 22 4.99 12.25 -7.09
C LEU A 22 6.04 12.19 -8.21
N GLY A 23 5.86 11.32 -9.21
CA GLY A 23 6.77 11.19 -10.35
C GLY A 23 7.89 10.17 -10.17
N VAL A 24 7.88 9.37 -9.10
CA VAL A 24 8.81 8.26 -8.90
C VAL A 24 8.13 6.96 -9.32
N ASP A 25 8.40 6.53 -10.55
CA ASP A 25 7.78 5.35 -11.15
C ASP A 25 8.04 4.06 -10.34
N ARG A 26 7.02 3.20 -10.23
CA ARG A 26 7.11 1.91 -9.52
C ARG A 26 8.18 0.98 -10.07
N ARG A 27 8.50 1.07 -11.37
CA ARG A 27 9.62 0.35 -11.98
C ARG A 27 10.95 0.76 -11.36
N LEU A 28 11.12 2.03 -11.00
CA LEU A 28 12.33 2.51 -10.33
C LEU A 28 12.40 2.00 -8.89
N LEU A 29 11.27 1.97 -8.18
CA LEU A 29 11.19 1.38 -6.85
C LEU A 29 11.59 -0.10 -6.87
N MET A 30 11.06 -0.88 -7.82
CA MET A 30 11.39 -2.30 -8.01
C MET A 30 12.86 -2.50 -8.44
N GLU A 31 13.38 -1.68 -9.36
CA GLU A 31 14.79 -1.74 -9.77
C GLU A 31 15.72 -1.46 -8.58
N ASN A 32 15.40 -0.48 -7.73
CA ASN A 32 16.16 -0.19 -6.52
C ASN A 32 16.07 -1.34 -5.49
N ALA A 33 14.87 -1.92 -5.32
CA ALA A 33 14.64 -3.04 -4.42
C ALA A 33 15.48 -4.26 -4.80
N GLY A 34 15.37 -4.75 -6.04
CA GLY A 34 16.15 -5.90 -6.48
C GLY A 34 17.65 -5.64 -6.55
N ALA A 35 18.07 -4.41 -6.89
CA ALA A 35 19.48 -4.02 -6.79
C ALA A 35 19.99 -4.07 -5.34
N ALA A 36 19.17 -3.66 -4.37
CA ALA A 36 19.51 -3.77 -2.96
C ALA A 36 19.64 -5.23 -2.52
N VAL A 37 18.74 -6.10 -2.97
CA VAL A 37 18.82 -7.55 -2.71
C VAL A 37 20.14 -8.12 -3.21
N ALA A 38 20.52 -7.81 -4.46
CA ALA A 38 21.78 -8.28 -5.03
C ALA A 38 23.01 -7.73 -4.27
N ARG A 39 22.98 -6.47 -3.83
CA ARG A 39 24.07 -5.87 -3.02
C ARG A 39 24.21 -6.55 -1.66
N VAL A 40 23.12 -6.72 -0.91
CA VAL A 40 23.15 -7.37 0.40
C VAL A 40 23.63 -8.82 0.28
N LEU A 41 23.17 -9.54 -0.74
CA LEU A 41 23.64 -10.90 -1.01
C LEU A 41 25.16 -10.93 -1.26
N ALA A 42 25.68 -10.03 -2.10
CA ALA A 42 27.12 -9.94 -2.36
C ALA A 42 27.94 -9.54 -1.12
N MET A 43 27.36 -8.79 -0.17
CA MET A 43 28.00 -8.49 1.12
C MET A 43 28.03 -9.70 2.05
N GLU A 44 26.99 -10.53 2.02
CA GLU A 44 26.80 -11.69 2.89
C GLU A 44 27.50 -12.96 2.42
N VAL A 45 28.02 -12.97 1.18
CA VAL A 45 28.67 -14.12 0.56
C VAL A 45 30.05 -13.71 0.03
N PRO A 46 31.14 -14.03 0.76
CA PRO A 46 32.50 -13.56 0.43
C PRO A 46 33.02 -13.99 -0.94
N ASP A 47 32.74 -15.22 -1.39
CA ASP A 47 33.06 -15.68 -2.75
C ASP A 47 31.78 -16.03 -3.50
N LEU A 48 31.28 -15.04 -4.21
CA LEU A 48 30.09 -15.20 -5.03
C LEU A 48 30.40 -15.83 -6.40
N THR A 49 31.66 -15.75 -6.86
CA THR A 49 32.05 -16.15 -8.22
C THR A 49 31.99 -17.65 -8.44
N SER A 50 32.12 -18.45 -7.38
CA SER A 50 31.99 -19.90 -7.39
C SER A 50 30.56 -20.40 -7.10
N ALA A 51 29.65 -19.52 -6.68
CA ALA A 51 28.34 -19.91 -6.19
C ALA A 51 27.32 -20.21 -7.32
N LYS A 52 26.50 -21.24 -7.09
CA LYS A 52 25.28 -21.54 -7.85
C LYS A 52 24.09 -20.90 -7.16
N VAL A 53 23.52 -19.89 -7.79
CA VAL A 53 22.38 -19.13 -7.27
C VAL A 53 21.10 -19.57 -7.96
N LEU A 54 20.10 -19.94 -7.16
CA LEU A 54 18.73 -20.20 -7.61
C LEU A 54 17.80 -19.10 -7.14
N VAL A 55 17.08 -18.46 -8.06
CA VAL A 55 16.05 -17.48 -7.76
C VAL A 55 14.68 -18.11 -7.98
N VAL A 56 13.81 -18.05 -6.98
CA VAL A 56 12.45 -18.57 -7.06
C VAL A 56 11.47 -17.41 -6.98
N ALA A 57 10.86 -17.07 -8.12
CA ALA A 57 10.03 -15.88 -8.29
C ALA A 57 8.54 -16.25 -8.35
N GLY A 58 7.71 -15.52 -7.61
CA GLY A 58 6.25 -15.56 -7.75
C GLY A 58 5.74 -14.64 -8.87
N PRO A 59 4.42 -14.59 -9.11
CA PRO A 59 3.83 -13.76 -10.16
C PRO A 59 3.62 -12.29 -9.77
N GLY A 60 3.94 -11.88 -8.55
CA GLY A 60 3.70 -10.53 -8.04
C GLY A 60 4.97 -9.66 -7.98
N ASN A 61 4.87 -8.52 -7.28
CA ASN A 61 5.99 -7.59 -7.12
C ASN A 61 7.23 -8.22 -6.49
N ASN A 62 7.07 -9.06 -5.45
CA ASN A 62 8.22 -9.74 -4.83
C ASN A 62 8.98 -10.63 -5.83
N GLY A 63 8.26 -11.24 -6.79
CA GLY A 63 8.88 -11.97 -7.88
C GLY A 63 9.58 -11.04 -8.85
N GLY A 64 9.01 -9.88 -9.15
CA GLY A 64 9.66 -8.81 -9.89
C GLY A 64 10.98 -8.34 -9.26
N ASP A 65 10.99 -8.09 -7.95
CA ASP A 65 12.20 -7.73 -7.19
C ASP A 65 13.27 -8.83 -7.29
N ALA A 66 12.87 -10.10 -7.23
CA ALA A 66 13.75 -11.25 -7.40
C ALA A 66 14.33 -11.34 -8.82
N LEU A 67 13.53 -11.03 -9.85
CA LEU A 67 13.97 -10.99 -11.24
C LEU A 67 14.95 -9.84 -11.50
N VAL A 68 14.75 -8.69 -10.86
CA VAL A 68 15.74 -7.60 -10.85
C VAL A 68 17.02 -8.06 -10.16
N ALA A 69 16.93 -8.68 -8.99
CA ALA A 69 18.11 -9.20 -8.28
C ALA A 69 18.89 -10.19 -9.15
N ALA A 70 18.19 -11.10 -9.86
CA ALA A 70 18.79 -12.01 -10.82
C ALA A 70 19.55 -11.26 -11.93
N ARG A 71 18.94 -10.21 -12.53
CA ARG A 71 19.63 -9.37 -13.55
C ARG A 71 20.92 -8.75 -13.01
N HIS A 72 20.90 -8.24 -11.77
CA HIS A 72 22.06 -7.64 -11.13
C HIS A 72 23.16 -8.63 -10.76
N LEU A 73 22.81 -9.91 -10.56
CA LEU A 73 23.74 -11.00 -10.25
C LEU A 73 24.29 -11.69 -11.51
N ALA A 74 23.67 -11.49 -12.67
CA ALA A 74 24.10 -12.07 -13.93
C ALA A 74 25.58 -11.73 -14.23
N GLY A 75 26.40 -12.76 -14.45
CA GLY A 75 27.83 -12.62 -14.70
C GLY A 75 28.71 -12.40 -13.46
N LYS A 76 28.13 -12.39 -12.25
CA LYS A 76 28.87 -12.30 -10.96
C LYS A 76 28.98 -13.63 -10.22
N VAL A 77 28.33 -14.67 -10.74
CA VAL A 77 28.17 -15.98 -10.09
C VAL A 77 28.53 -17.10 -11.06
N ALA A 78 28.86 -18.29 -10.55
CA ALA A 78 29.22 -19.43 -11.39
C ALA A 78 28.05 -19.90 -12.25
N ARG A 79 26.86 -19.97 -11.64
CA ARG A 79 25.61 -20.30 -12.35
C ARG A 79 24.44 -19.57 -11.72
N LEU A 80 23.58 -19.01 -12.56
CA LEU A 80 22.36 -18.35 -12.14
C LEU A 80 21.15 -19.03 -12.81
N SER A 81 20.25 -19.55 -11.99
CA SER A 81 19.00 -20.14 -12.43
C SER A 81 17.80 -19.39 -11.87
N VAL A 82 16.75 -19.22 -12.65
CA VAL A 82 15.49 -18.59 -12.25
C VAL A 82 14.34 -19.57 -12.47
N ILE A 83 13.48 -19.75 -11.47
CA ILE A 83 12.20 -20.45 -11.60
C ILE A 83 11.08 -19.45 -11.39
N LEU A 84 10.22 -19.26 -12.39
CA LEU A 84 8.96 -18.54 -12.25
C LEU A 84 7.84 -19.53 -11.88
N LEU A 85 7.22 -19.34 -10.71
CA LEU A 85 6.16 -20.21 -10.18
C LEU A 85 4.75 -19.84 -10.69
N ALA A 86 4.67 -19.42 -11.95
CA ALA A 86 3.44 -19.07 -12.64
C ALA A 86 3.72 -19.04 -14.14
N ARG A 87 2.67 -19.13 -14.97
CA ARG A 87 2.85 -18.85 -16.38
C ARG A 87 3.12 -17.35 -16.62
N PRO A 88 3.88 -16.98 -17.65
CA PRO A 88 4.17 -15.57 -17.94
C PRO A 88 2.93 -14.68 -18.10
N ASP A 89 1.84 -15.21 -18.65
CA ASP A 89 0.54 -14.52 -18.80
C ASP A 89 -0.19 -14.31 -17.45
N GLN A 90 0.26 -14.95 -16.38
CA GLN A 90 -0.28 -14.81 -15.03
C GLN A 90 0.52 -13.85 -14.13
N ILE A 91 1.58 -13.24 -14.66
CA ILE A 91 2.31 -12.18 -13.94
C ILE A 91 1.34 -11.00 -13.72
N ARG A 92 1.26 -10.55 -12.47
CA ARG A 92 0.18 -9.67 -12.00
C ARG A 92 0.46 -8.20 -12.16
N THR A 93 1.73 -7.83 -12.35
CA THR A 93 2.15 -6.42 -12.39
C THR A 93 3.02 -6.13 -13.60
N PRO A 94 2.88 -4.96 -14.24
CA PRO A 94 3.65 -4.61 -15.42
C PRO A 94 5.15 -4.51 -15.14
N GLU A 95 5.54 -4.18 -13.91
CA GLU A 95 6.94 -4.09 -13.48
C GLU A 95 7.59 -5.48 -13.41
N ALA A 96 6.90 -6.47 -12.83
CA ALA A 96 7.38 -7.85 -12.80
C ALA A 96 7.40 -8.47 -14.21
N ALA A 97 6.40 -8.15 -15.05
CA ALA A 97 6.33 -8.64 -16.43
C ALA A 97 7.51 -8.12 -17.29
N ALA A 98 7.86 -6.84 -17.15
CA ALA A 98 9.01 -6.26 -17.85
C ALA A 98 10.34 -6.92 -17.42
N ASN A 99 10.50 -7.23 -16.13
CA ASN A 99 11.69 -7.92 -15.63
C ASN A 99 11.74 -9.39 -16.06
N TRP A 100 10.59 -10.07 -16.15
CA TRP A 100 10.51 -11.40 -16.74
C TRP A 100 10.89 -11.41 -18.22
N GLU A 101 10.39 -10.44 -18.99
CA GLU A 101 10.75 -10.29 -20.41
C GLU A 101 12.27 -10.16 -20.58
N ALA A 102 12.91 -9.33 -19.75
CA ALA A 102 14.37 -9.18 -19.75
C ALA A 102 15.08 -10.51 -19.42
N ILE A 103 14.71 -11.18 -18.32
CA ILE A 103 15.28 -12.46 -17.91
C ILE A 103 15.15 -13.52 -19.01
N SER A 104 13.98 -13.62 -19.65
CA SER A 104 13.72 -14.60 -20.71
C SER A 104 14.60 -14.43 -21.96
N ARG A 105 15.15 -13.22 -22.16
CA ARG A 105 16.07 -12.88 -23.24
C ARG A 105 17.54 -13.01 -22.85
N MET A 106 17.88 -13.06 -21.56
CA MET A 106 19.26 -13.16 -21.04
C MET A 106 19.81 -14.60 -21.04
N ARG A 107 19.52 -15.38 -22.08
CA ARG A 107 19.79 -16.84 -22.14
C ARG A 107 21.27 -17.25 -22.06
N ARG A 108 22.20 -16.31 -22.25
CA ARG A 108 23.64 -16.56 -22.09
C ARG A 108 24.07 -16.56 -20.63
N SER A 109 23.42 -15.78 -19.78
CA SER A 109 23.84 -15.52 -18.40
C SER A 109 22.84 -16.02 -17.35
N VAL A 110 21.62 -16.39 -17.76
CA VAL A 110 20.55 -16.88 -16.89
C VAL A 110 19.89 -18.09 -17.52
N ASP A 111 19.90 -19.21 -16.80
CA ASP A 111 19.04 -20.35 -17.09
C ASP A 111 17.66 -20.06 -16.48
N TYR A 112 16.58 -20.02 -17.26
CA TYR A 112 15.25 -19.79 -16.70
C TYR A 112 14.30 -20.97 -16.95
N TYR A 113 13.38 -21.15 -16.01
CA TYR A 113 12.37 -22.20 -16.02
C TYR A 113 11.01 -21.61 -15.61
N VAL A 114 9.94 -22.20 -16.14
CA VAL A 114 8.56 -21.87 -15.77
C VAL A 114 7.95 -23.12 -15.14
N SER A 115 7.29 -22.95 -14.00
CA SER A 115 6.66 -24.05 -13.26
C SER A 115 5.38 -23.58 -12.58
N ASP A 116 4.24 -23.75 -13.25
CA ASP A 116 2.92 -23.42 -12.71
C ASP A 116 2.19 -24.62 -12.08
N THR A 117 2.74 -25.84 -12.20
CA THR A 117 2.17 -27.06 -11.58
C THR A 117 3.16 -27.77 -10.66
N LEU A 118 2.62 -28.66 -9.82
CA LEU A 118 3.41 -29.47 -8.90
C LEU A 118 4.37 -30.40 -9.66
N GLU A 119 3.89 -31.05 -10.71
CA GLU A 119 4.67 -31.99 -11.53
C GLU A 119 5.80 -31.28 -12.27
N ALA A 120 5.56 -30.07 -12.77
CA ALA A 120 6.60 -29.24 -13.38
C ALA A 120 7.69 -28.88 -12.36
N LEU A 121 7.30 -28.54 -11.13
CA LEU A 121 8.23 -28.17 -10.08
C LEU A 121 9.11 -29.36 -9.64
N TYR A 122 8.54 -30.55 -9.52
CA TYR A 122 9.30 -31.76 -9.17
C TYR A 122 10.39 -32.09 -10.19
N ARG A 123 10.18 -31.80 -11.50
CA ARG A 123 11.23 -31.97 -12.52
C ARG A 123 12.42 -31.03 -12.31
N LEU A 124 12.22 -29.93 -11.59
CA LEU A 124 13.23 -28.93 -11.27
C LEU A 124 13.87 -29.13 -9.89
N GLN A 125 13.49 -30.18 -9.14
CA GLN A 125 13.96 -30.42 -7.78
C GLN A 125 15.50 -30.44 -7.66
N GLN A 126 16.19 -30.92 -8.69
CA GLN A 126 17.65 -30.97 -8.69
C GLN A 126 18.30 -29.58 -8.61
N LEU A 127 17.67 -28.54 -9.18
CA LEU A 127 18.16 -27.16 -9.07
C LEU A 127 18.20 -26.68 -7.62
N PHE A 128 17.20 -27.06 -6.81
CA PHE A 128 17.16 -26.73 -5.39
C PHE A 128 18.27 -27.46 -4.61
N ARG A 129 18.54 -28.72 -4.95
CA ARG A 129 19.58 -29.53 -4.27
C ARG A 129 20.99 -29.08 -4.59
N GLU A 130 21.23 -28.57 -5.80
CA GLU A 130 22.54 -28.13 -6.26
C GLU A 130 22.85 -26.66 -5.98
N ALA A 131 21.85 -25.88 -5.55
CA ALA A 131 22.04 -24.46 -5.25
C ALA A 131 22.86 -24.28 -3.97
N ASP A 132 23.87 -23.41 -4.03
CA ASP A 132 24.59 -22.95 -2.84
C ASP A 132 23.81 -21.81 -2.14
N ILE A 133 23.06 -21.05 -2.94
CA ILE A 133 22.28 -19.88 -2.51
C ILE A 133 20.91 -19.93 -3.16
N ILE A 134 19.87 -19.68 -2.36
CA ILE A 134 18.49 -19.56 -2.86
C ILE A 134 17.93 -18.18 -2.52
N ILE A 135 17.39 -17.48 -3.51
CA ILE A 135 16.64 -16.23 -3.33
C ILE A 135 15.15 -16.56 -3.38
N ASP A 136 14.48 -16.38 -2.25
CA ASP A 136 13.04 -16.49 -2.09
C ASP A 136 12.36 -15.16 -2.44
N GLY A 137 11.74 -15.12 -3.62
CA GLY A 137 10.92 -14.03 -4.13
C GLY A 137 9.48 -14.46 -4.44
N ILE A 138 8.95 -15.46 -3.73
CA ILE A 138 7.63 -16.02 -4.05
C ILE A 138 6.52 -15.04 -3.62
N PHE A 139 6.47 -14.71 -2.33
CA PHE A 139 5.46 -13.86 -1.72
C PHE A 139 6.11 -12.80 -0.84
N GLY A 140 5.72 -11.54 -1.03
CA GLY A 140 6.00 -10.46 -0.09
C GLY A 140 4.76 -10.14 0.74
N THR A 141 4.43 -8.86 0.86
CA THR A 141 3.29 -8.36 1.65
C THR A 141 1.89 -8.74 1.14
N GLY A 142 1.78 -9.25 -0.09
CA GLY A 142 0.49 -9.52 -0.75
C GLY A 142 -0.17 -10.86 -0.43
N ILE A 143 0.40 -11.68 0.45
CA ILE A 143 -0.13 -13.03 0.73
C ILE A 143 -1.47 -12.97 1.48
N ARG A 144 -2.44 -13.79 1.05
CA ARG A 144 -3.73 -13.93 1.73
C ARG A 144 -4.22 -15.37 1.66
N GLY A 145 -4.72 -15.89 2.79
CA GLY A 145 -5.28 -17.23 2.88
C GLY A 145 -4.22 -18.33 2.84
N GLU A 146 -4.69 -19.57 2.63
CA GLU A 146 -3.82 -20.75 2.63
C GLU A 146 -2.92 -20.82 1.39
N ILE A 147 -1.68 -21.28 1.59
CA ILE A 147 -0.69 -21.48 0.53
C ILE A 147 -1.05 -22.72 -0.27
N ARG A 148 -1.32 -22.52 -1.56
CA ARG A 148 -1.67 -23.59 -2.51
C ARG A 148 -0.42 -24.14 -3.21
N GLU A 149 -0.57 -25.28 -3.86
CA GLU A 149 0.44 -25.77 -4.80
C GLU A 149 0.51 -24.87 -6.06
N PRO A 150 1.67 -24.77 -6.74
CA PRO A 150 2.95 -25.41 -6.40
C PRO A 150 3.78 -24.65 -5.34
N TYR A 151 3.28 -23.51 -4.84
CA TYR A 151 4.04 -22.64 -3.93
C TYR A 151 4.41 -23.32 -2.60
N LYS A 152 3.49 -24.12 -2.04
CA LYS A 152 3.75 -24.87 -0.80
C LYS A 152 4.92 -25.84 -0.97
N THR A 153 4.95 -26.61 -2.06
CA THR A 153 6.07 -27.50 -2.37
C THR A 153 7.37 -26.73 -2.65
N ALA A 154 7.29 -25.57 -3.32
CA ALA A 154 8.46 -24.72 -3.54
C ALA A 154 9.08 -24.27 -2.20
N ILE A 155 8.26 -23.81 -1.24
CA ILE A 155 8.73 -23.45 0.10
C ILE A 155 9.42 -24.63 0.80
N ASN A 156 8.86 -25.84 0.69
CA ASN A 156 9.47 -27.04 1.24
C ASN A 156 10.83 -27.35 0.57
N PHE A 157 10.94 -27.20 -0.75
CA PHE A 157 12.21 -27.37 -1.46
C PHE A 157 13.24 -26.31 -1.09
N ILE A 158 12.83 -25.06 -0.85
CA ILE A 158 13.73 -23.99 -0.36
C ILE A 158 14.30 -24.34 1.02
N ASN A 159 13.47 -24.92 1.90
CA ASN A 159 13.86 -25.24 3.28
C ASN A 159 14.65 -26.57 3.43
N SER A 160 14.75 -27.37 2.37
CA SER A 160 15.35 -28.72 2.44
C SER A 160 16.89 -28.77 2.31
N PRO A 161 17.55 -28.04 1.40
CA PRO A 161 19.00 -28.14 1.17
C PRO A 161 19.81 -27.35 2.21
N PRO A 162 21.14 -27.55 2.28
CA PRO A 162 22.06 -26.75 3.10
C PRO A 162 22.36 -25.36 2.51
N ALA A 163 21.59 -24.91 1.50
CA ALA A 163 21.81 -23.64 0.82
C ALA A 163 21.62 -22.44 1.76
N LYS A 164 22.37 -21.35 1.53
CA LYS A 164 22.12 -20.07 2.22
C LYS A 164 20.91 -19.41 1.59
N VAL A 165 19.82 -19.29 2.35
CA VAL A 165 18.54 -18.76 1.84
C VAL A 165 18.40 -17.28 2.16
N PHE A 166 18.02 -16.49 1.15
CA PHE A 166 17.74 -15.06 1.23
C PHE A 166 16.27 -14.82 0.88
N SER A 167 15.45 -14.36 1.82
CA SER A 167 14.06 -13.96 1.53
C SER A 167 13.97 -12.47 1.22
N ILE A 168 13.25 -12.12 0.15
CA ILE A 168 12.96 -10.75 -0.22
C ILE A 168 11.69 -10.30 0.50
N ASP A 169 11.81 -9.13 1.13
CA ASP A 169 10.80 -8.43 1.92
C ASP A 169 10.37 -9.14 3.20
N VAL A 170 9.76 -10.31 3.04
CA VAL A 170 9.19 -11.17 4.08
C VAL A 170 9.43 -12.64 3.69
N PRO A 171 9.75 -13.55 4.63
CA PRO A 171 9.84 -14.97 4.32
C PRO A 171 8.53 -15.48 3.70
N SER A 172 8.60 -16.05 2.50
CA SER A 172 7.40 -16.46 1.78
C SER A 172 6.58 -17.47 2.58
N GLY A 173 5.30 -17.16 2.75
CA GLY A 173 4.36 -17.94 3.55
C GLY A 173 4.06 -17.38 4.94
N MET A 174 4.78 -16.33 5.35
CA MET A 174 4.50 -15.57 6.56
C MET A 174 3.58 -14.39 6.30
N ASP A 175 2.60 -14.20 7.18
CA ASP A 175 1.80 -12.99 7.21
C ASP A 175 2.67 -11.82 7.74
N PRO A 176 2.91 -10.77 6.93
CA PRO A 176 3.77 -9.63 7.25
C PRO A 176 3.29 -8.80 8.46
N ASP A 177 1.98 -8.73 8.68
CA ASP A 177 1.35 -7.83 9.64
C ASP A 177 1.16 -8.51 11.00
N THR A 178 0.98 -9.82 11.02
CA THR A 178 0.68 -10.62 12.22
C THR A 178 1.77 -11.63 12.57
N GLY A 179 2.70 -11.92 11.66
CA GLY A 179 3.72 -12.96 11.81
C GLY A 179 3.15 -14.38 11.85
N LYS A 180 1.86 -14.58 11.56
CA LYS A 180 1.25 -15.93 11.53
C LYS A 180 1.61 -16.66 10.24
N TYR A 181 1.79 -17.97 10.32
CA TYR A 181 2.06 -18.82 9.15
C TYR A 181 1.65 -20.26 9.41
N THR A 182 1.35 -21.00 8.35
CA THR A 182 1.17 -22.47 8.38
C THR A 182 2.40 -23.17 7.81
N THR A 183 3.00 -22.61 6.77
CA THR A 183 4.26 -23.07 6.16
C THR A 183 4.97 -21.82 5.68
N THR A 184 6.25 -21.65 6.01
CA THR A 184 7.02 -20.46 5.65
C THR A 184 8.46 -20.83 5.32
N VAL A 185 9.10 -20.03 4.49
CA VAL A 185 10.55 -20.11 4.25
C VAL A 185 11.31 -19.78 5.53
N ARG A 186 12.43 -20.48 5.76
CA ARG A 186 13.34 -20.27 6.89
C ARG A 186 14.67 -19.69 6.37
N PRO A 187 14.73 -18.37 6.13
CA PRO A 187 15.91 -17.77 5.53
C PRO A 187 17.07 -17.65 6.53
N SER A 188 18.29 -17.68 6.00
CA SER A 188 19.48 -17.21 6.72
C SER A 188 19.48 -15.69 6.82
N VAL A 189 18.97 -15.01 5.79
CA VAL A 189 18.90 -13.54 5.68
C VAL A 189 17.55 -13.10 5.12
N THR A 190 16.89 -12.12 5.74
CA THR A 190 15.71 -11.45 5.17
C THR A 190 16.06 -10.02 4.81
N ILE A 191 15.76 -9.62 3.58
CA ILE A 191 16.04 -8.28 3.04
C ILE A 191 14.71 -7.54 2.89
N THR A 192 14.33 -6.84 3.95
CA THR A 192 13.08 -6.09 4.05
C THR A 192 13.17 -4.77 3.29
N LEU A 193 12.18 -4.48 2.44
CA LEU A 193 12.22 -3.35 1.50
C LEU A 193 11.47 -2.12 2.02
N HIS A 194 11.98 -0.91 1.78
CA HIS A 194 11.44 0.38 2.24
C HIS A 194 11.50 0.59 3.77
N GLY A 195 10.80 -0.22 4.55
CA GLY A 195 10.67 -0.04 6.00
C GLY A 195 10.42 -1.35 6.75
N ALA A 196 10.61 -1.33 8.07
CA ALA A 196 10.41 -2.51 8.92
C ALA A 196 8.95 -3.00 8.87
N LYS A 197 8.72 -4.30 9.06
CA LYS A 197 7.36 -4.88 9.15
C LYS A 197 7.12 -5.50 10.52
N PRO A 198 5.86 -5.63 10.96
CA PRO A 198 5.52 -6.25 12.25
C PRO A 198 6.12 -7.63 12.47
N PHE A 199 6.14 -8.50 11.45
CA PHE A 199 6.71 -9.86 11.60
C PHE A 199 8.17 -9.86 12.10
N MET A 200 8.95 -8.82 11.81
CA MET A 200 10.36 -8.76 12.22
C MET A 200 10.52 -8.72 13.75
N THR A 201 9.53 -8.16 14.45
CA THR A 201 9.48 -8.18 15.92
C THR A 201 8.74 -9.43 16.42
N LEU A 202 7.63 -9.79 15.77
CA LEU A 202 6.76 -10.90 16.21
C LEU A 202 7.37 -12.29 15.97
N GLN A 203 8.24 -12.43 14.97
CA GLN A 203 8.86 -13.68 14.52
C GLN A 203 10.36 -13.50 14.27
N ARG A 204 11.03 -12.75 15.16
CA ARG A 204 12.45 -12.37 15.01
C ARG A 204 13.37 -13.55 14.70
N GLU A 205 13.17 -14.68 15.37
CA GLU A 205 14.00 -15.88 15.21
C GLU A 205 13.85 -16.55 13.83
N LEU A 206 12.69 -16.37 13.17
CA LEU A 206 12.41 -16.95 11.86
C LEU A 206 12.85 -16.06 10.70
N ALA A 207 13.12 -14.78 10.96
CA ALA A 207 13.56 -13.84 9.94
C ALA A 207 15.06 -13.96 9.60
N GLY A 208 15.82 -14.76 10.36
CA GLY A 208 17.27 -14.83 10.23
C GLY A 208 17.93 -13.46 10.50
N LYS A 209 19.07 -13.20 9.85
CA LYS A 209 19.68 -11.87 9.86
C LYS A 209 18.83 -10.91 9.01
N THR A 210 18.49 -9.75 9.52
CA THR A 210 17.61 -8.81 8.81
C THR A 210 18.35 -7.57 8.29
N TYR A 211 18.01 -7.17 7.08
CA TYR A 211 18.39 -5.90 6.46
C TYR A 211 17.12 -5.10 6.15
N ILE A 212 17.15 -3.78 6.32
CA ILE A 212 16.06 -2.89 5.90
C ILE A 212 16.65 -1.94 4.87
N GLU A 213 16.28 -2.13 3.61
CA GLU A 213 16.86 -1.42 2.48
C GLU A 213 15.86 -0.38 1.94
N PRO A 214 16.24 0.91 1.86
CA PRO A 214 15.41 1.91 1.22
C PRO A 214 15.32 1.65 -0.29
N ILE A 215 14.12 1.81 -0.86
CA ILE A 215 13.86 1.56 -2.29
C ILE A 215 13.73 2.85 -3.12
N GLY A 216 13.98 4.01 -2.50
CA GLY A 216 13.90 5.30 -3.16
C GLY A 216 12.49 5.91 -3.21
N ALA A 217 11.53 5.39 -2.45
CA ALA A 217 10.27 6.09 -2.22
C ALA A 217 10.56 7.43 -1.51
N PRO A 218 10.06 8.56 -2.01
CA PRO A 218 10.29 9.85 -1.38
C PRO A 218 9.54 9.91 -0.03
N PRO A 219 10.11 10.52 1.03
CA PRO A 219 9.41 10.67 2.32
C PRO A 219 8.03 11.32 2.18
N ASP A 220 7.90 12.25 1.23
CA ASP A 220 6.66 12.90 0.82
C ASP A 220 5.53 11.91 0.45
N ALA A 221 5.85 10.72 -0.07
CA ALA A 221 4.85 9.71 -0.41
C ALA A 221 4.12 9.14 0.82
N GLU A 222 4.77 9.17 2.00
CA GLU A 222 4.14 8.80 3.27
C GLU A 222 3.26 9.94 3.81
N ALA A 223 3.70 11.19 3.62
CA ALA A 223 3.06 12.39 4.15
C ALA A 223 1.91 12.92 3.28
N ILE A 224 1.85 12.55 2.00
CA ILE A 224 0.79 13.03 1.11
C ILE A 224 -0.52 12.27 1.36
N ALA A 225 -1.62 13.01 1.34
CA ALA A 225 -2.96 12.50 1.12
C ALA A 225 -3.20 12.39 -0.40
N GLY A 226 -3.02 11.19 -0.95
CA GLY A 226 -2.90 10.96 -2.38
C GLY A 226 -3.74 9.82 -2.94
N PRO A 227 -3.50 9.42 -4.20
CA PRO A 227 -4.23 8.33 -4.85
C PRO A 227 -4.03 6.97 -4.18
N GLY A 228 -2.92 6.75 -3.47
CA GLY A 228 -2.69 5.54 -2.67
C GLY A 228 -3.71 5.40 -1.54
N ASP A 229 -3.95 6.48 -0.81
CA ASP A 229 -4.97 6.56 0.23
C ASP A 229 -6.34 6.21 -0.36
N LEU A 230 -6.70 6.87 -1.47
CA LEU A 230 -7.97 6.62 -2.14
C LEU A 230 -8.11 5.18 -2.63
N ALA A 231 -7.07 4.61 -3.24
CA ALA A 231 -7.07 3.23 -3.71
C ALA A 231 -7.33 2.23 -2.56
N TYR A 232 -6.64 2.44 -1.43
CA TYR A 232 -6.79 1.64 -0.24
C TYR A 232 -8.21 1.74 0.38
N SER A 233 -8.74 2.96 0.47
CA SER A 233 -10.07 3.19 1.03
C SER A 233 -11.18 2.64 0.14
N LEU A 234 -11.06 2.81 -1.18
CA LEU A 234 -12.01 2.23 -2.15
C LEU A 234 -11.97 0.70 -2.14
N SER A 235 -10.82 0.06 -1.91
CA SER A 235 -10.74 -1.41 -1.85
C SER A 235 -11.50 -2.01 -0.67
N ARG A 236 -11.91 -1.18 0.31
CA ARG A 236 -12.69 -1.57 1.49
C ARG A 236 -14.12 -1.07 1.45
N LEU A 237 -14.38 -0.05 0.63
CA LEU A 237 -15.68 0.58 0.53
C LEU A 237 -16.72 -0.44 0.04
N ARG A 238 -17.70 -0.71 0.90
CA ARG A 238 -18.94 -1.36 0.53
C ARG A 238 -20.01 -0.30 0.32
N ARG A 239 -21.05 -0.65 -0.44
CA ARG A 239 -22.21 0.22 -0.61
C ARG A 239 -22.80 0.54 0.77
N PRO A 240 -22.89 1.82 1.16
CA PRO A 240 -23.48 2.17 2.45
C PRO A 240 -24.94 1.75 2.54
N VAL A 241 -25.39 1.39 3.74
CA VAL A 241 -26.78 0.93 3.98
C VAL A 241 -27.68 2.10 4.38
N SER A 242 -27.14 3.05 5.12
CA SER A 242 -27.87 4.17 5.68
C SER A 242 -27.00 5.41 5.75
N ALA A 243 -27.61 6.57 5.46
CA ALA A 243 -26.95 7.84 5.66
C ALA A 243 -27.93 8.93 6.12
N SER A 244 -27.45 9.84 6.96
CA SER A 244 -28.15 11.05 7.34
C SER A 244 -27.21 12.25 7.35
N ILE A 245 -27.73 13.41 6.99
CA ILE A 245 -27.01 14.68 6.92
C ILE A 245 -27.79 15.72 7.71
N ARG A 246 -27.07 16.49 8.53
CA ARG A 246 -27.57 17.66 9.24
C ARG A 246 -26.61 18.81 9.04
N GLY A 247 -27.04 19.96 8.51
CA GLY A 247 -26.10 21.08 8.34
C GLY A 247 -26.59 22.18 7.40
N GLY A 248 -25.66 23.09 7.10
CA GLY A 248 -25.88 24.20 6.17
C GLY A 248 -26.24 23.73 4.75
N ALA A 249 -27.01 24.55 4.03
CA ALA A 249 -27.59 24.18 2.75
C ALA A 249 -26.55 23.82 1.66
N GLU A 250 -25.38 24.46 1.67
CA GLU A 250 -24.33 24.22 0.67
C GLU A 250 -23.54 22.95 1.01
N GLU A 251 -23.09 22.83 2.26
CA GLU A 251 -22.40 21.66 2.81
C GLU A 251 -23.25 20.40 2.68
N ALA A 252 -24.53 20.46 3.08
CA ALA A 252 -25.44 19.34 3.02
C ALA A 252 -25.72 18.88 1.57
N ARG A 253 -25.70 19.80 0.61
CA ARG A 253 -25.86 19.48 -0.82
C ARG A 253 -24.68 18.66 -1.33
N GLY A 254 -23.45 19.10 -1.07
CA GLY A 254 -22.25 18.36 -1.49
C GLY A 254 -22.15 16.98 -0.82
N ALA A 255 -22.45 16.92 0.48
CA ALA A 255 -22.57 15.68 1.23
C ALA A 255 -23.57 14.70 0.61
N ALA A 256 -24.77 15.19 0.24
CA ALA A 256 -25.81 14.34 -0.32
C ALA A 256 -25.46 13.79 -1.71
N GLU A 257 -24.83 14.60 -2.55
CA GLU A 257 -24.50 14.21 -3.93
C GLU A 257 -23.43 13.12 -3.98
N VAL A 258 -22.39 13.20 -3.14
CA VAL A 258 -21.39 12.14 -3.09
C VAL A 258 -21.96 10.84 -2.52
N LEU A 259 -22.85 10.91 -1.52
CA LEU A 259 -23.51 9.72 -0.99
C LEU A 259 -24.40 9.02 -2.04
N ARG A 260 -25.09 9.80 -2.88
CA ARG A 260 -25.82 9.25 -4.05
C ARG A 260 -24.89 8.59 -5.06
N ILE A 261 -23.72 9.17 -5.32
CA ILE A 261 -22.68 8.53 -6.16
C ILE A 261 -22.28 7.17 -5.56
N LEU A 262 -22.14 7.08 -4.23
CA LEU A 262 -21.86 5.84 -3.51
C LEU A 262 -23.07 4.88 -3.43
N GLY A 263 -24.22 5.28 -3.97
CA GLY A 263 -25.41 4.43 -4.10
C GLY A 263 -26.30 4.39 -2.86
N VAL A 264 -26.22 5.38 -1.97
CA VAL A 264 -27.12 5.52 -0.81
C VAL A 264 -27.88 6.85 -0.88
N GLU A 265 -29.20 6.82 -0.67
CA GLU A 265 -29.99 8.04 -0.58
C GLU A 265 -30.01 8.52 0.89
N PRO A 266 -29.46 9.71 1.20
CA PRO A 266 -29.38 10.19 2.56
C PRO A 266 -30.67 10.88 3.01
N ARG A 267 -30.99 10.77 4.30
CA ARG A 267 -31.96 11.67 4.95
C ARG A 267 -31.31 13.01 5.24
N VAL A 268 -31.89 14.12 4.77
CA VAL A 268 -31.29 15.46 4.91
C VAL A 268 -32.17 16.35 5.77
N GLU A 269 -31.58 16.93 6.81
CA GLU A 269 -32.18 17.94 7.68
C GLU A 269 -31.35 19.22 7.60
N MET A 270 -31.96 20.31 7.13
CA MET A 270 -31.26 21.59 6.97
C MET A 270 -31.23 22.34 8.30
N LEU A 271 -30.03 22.80 8.69
CA LEU A 271 -29.79 23.56 9.91
C LEU A 271 -28.98 24.83 9.62
N GLY A 272 -29.01 25.77 10.56
CA GLY A 272 -28.18 26.97 10.50
C GLY A 272 -26.74 26.67 10.92
N GLY A 273 -25.84 26.48 9.94
CA GLY A 273 -24.40 26.34 10.17
C GLY A 273 -23.94 24.92 10.54
N GLY A 274 -22.63 24.69 10.38
CA GLY A 274 -22.00 23.38 10.61
C GLY A 274 -22.42 22.31 9.60
N LEU A 275 -21.87 21.11 9.80
CA LEU A 275 -22.25 19.89 9.10
C LEU A 275 -21.99 18.67 9.98
N THR A 276 -22.95 17.76 10.00
CA THR A 276 -22.81 16.40 10.52
C THR A 276 -23.29 15.44 9.44
N VAL A 277 -22.49 14.40 9.20
CA VAL A 277 -22.83 13.28 8.33
C VAL A 277 -22.72 11.99 9.14
N THR A 278 -23.77 11.19 9.11
CA THR A 278 -23.76 9.83 9.65
C THR A 278 -23.83 8.83 8.50
N VAL A 279 -22.93 7.85 8.46
CA VAL A 279 -22.97 6.73 7.52
C VAL A 279 -22.85 5.42 8.31
N ASP A 280 -23.84 4.54 8.20
CA ASP A 280 -23.88 3.25 8.90
C ASP A 280 -23.54 3.33 10.40
N GLY A 281 -24.05 4.38 11.05
CA GLY A 281 -23.85 4.66 12.47
C GLY A 281 -22.58 5.44 12.82
N LEU A 282 -21.67 5.65 11.86
CA LEU A 282 -20.47 6.43 12.08
C LEU A 282 -20.69 7.91 11.80
N LEU A 283 -20.35 8.76 12.76
CA LEU A 283 -20.63 10.19 12.78
C LEU A 283 -19.38 11.04 12.51
N VAL A 284 -19.41 11.92 11.52
CA VAL A 284 -18.34 12.89 11.21
C VAL A 284 -18.94 14.27 11.05
N GLY A 285 -18.31 15.31 11.59
CA GLY A 285 -18.85 16.66 11.45
C GLY A 285 -18.08 17.77 12.16
N TYR A 286 -18.65 18.97 12.13
CA TYR A 286 -18.22 20.17 12.85
C TYR A 286 -19.40 21.12 13.07
N GLY A 287 -19.37 21.90 14.17
CA GLY A 287 -20.16 23.13 14.34
C GLY A 287 -21.67 23.01 14.52
N VAL A 288 -22.30 21.88 14.21
CA VAL A 288 -23.69 21.59 14.62
C VAL A 288 -23.70 21.30 16.13
N ALA A 289 -24.84 21.38 16.82
CA ALA A 289 -25.05 21.20 18.27
C ALA A 289 -24.63 19.83 18.87
N GLU A 290 -23.59 19.20 18.34
CA GLU A 290 -22.97 17.97 18.79
C GLU A 290 -21.74 18.30 19.66
N SER A 291 -21.64 17.66 20.82
CA SER A 291 -20.38 17.67 21.55
C SER A 291 -19.35 16.85 20.77
N PHE A 292 -18.11 17.34 20.68
CA PHE A 292 -17.00 16.63 20.01
C PHE A 292 -16.84 15.18 20.47
N GLY A 293 -17.27 14.84 21.69
CA GLY A 293 -17.26 13.48 22.23
C GLY A 293 -18.10 12.47 21.44
N SER A 294 -19.14 12.92 20.74
CA SER A 294 -19.99 12.07 19.91
C SER A 294 -19.41 11.75 18.53
N LEU A 295 -18.43 12.54 18.07
CA LEU A 295 -17.85 12.40 16.73
C LEU A 295 -16.86 11.22 16.65
N SER A 296 -16.82 10.58 15.49
CA SER A 296 -15.79 9.61 15.12
C SER A 296 -14.58 10.28 14.46
N ALA A 297 -14.80 11.41 13.77
CA ALA A 297 -13.76 12.28 13.25
C ALA A 297 -14.27 13.73 13.15
N LEU A 298 -13.35 14.69 13.23
CA LEU A 298 -13.62 16.11 13.05
C LEU A 298 -13.13 16.56 11.66
N VAL A 299 -14.01 17.13 10.85
CA VAL A 299 -13.66 17.74 9.56
C VAL A 299 -14.08 19.19 9.59
N LYS A 300 -13.15 20.15 9.56
CA LYS A 300 -13.49 21.58 9.71
C LYS A 300 -12.58 22.51 8.88
N PRO A 301 -13.04 23.72 8.50
CA PRO A 301 -12.20 24.72 7.86
C PRO A 301 -11.07 25.25 8.76
N ILE A 302 -9.90 25.56 8.18
CA ILE A 302 -8.74 26.19 8.88
C ILE A 302 -9.06 27.63 9.32
N GLN A 303 -9.84 28.38 8.54
CA GLN A 303 -10.12 29.81 8.78
C GLN A 303 -10.98 30.06 10.04
N GLU A 304 -11.60 29.02 10.60
CA GLU A 304 -12.36 29.08 11.84
C GLU A 304 -11.41 28.82 13.04
N GLN A 305 -10.76 29.87 13.55
CA GLN A 305 -9.86 29.90 14.72
C GLN A 305 -9.57 28.52 15.35
N VAL A 306 -8.43 27.92 14.99
CA VAL A 306 -7.85 26.83 15.77
C VAL A 306 -6.43 27.22 16.12
N GLY A 307 -6.15 27.35 17.42
CA GLY A 307 -4.78 27.27 17.89
C GLY A 307 -4.29 25.83 17.76
N GLY A 308 -3.04 25.64 17.32
CA GLY A 308 -2.41 24.34 17.15
C GLY A 308 -2.54 23.74 15.74
N ASP A 309 -1.66 22.78 15.42
CA ASP A 309 -1.77 21.98 14.19
C ASP A 309 -2.77 20.82 14.36
N ALA A 310 -3.09 20.10 13.27
CA ALA A 310 -4.06 19.00 13.33
C ALA A 310 -3.65 17.88 14.31
N ALA A 311 -2.35 17.68 14.55
CA ALA A 311 -1.86 16.64 15.44
C ALA A 311 -2.11 16.99 16.91
N ASP A 312 -1.87 18.23 17.31
CA ASP A 312 -2.17 18.71 18.66
C ASP A 312 -3.66 18.69 18.95
N LEU A 313 -4.48 19.09 17.96
CA LEU A 313 -5.93 19.01 18.10
C LEU A 313 -6.40 17.56 18.22
N ALA A 314 -5.90 16.66 17.36
CA ALA A 314 -6.27 15.24 17.39
C ALA A 314 -5.94 14.58 18.73
N LYS A 315 -4.77 14.90 19.31
CA LYS A 315 -4.38 14.45 20.65
C LYS A 315 -5.31 15.00 21.74
N THR A 316 -5.66 16.29 21.64
CA THR A 316 -6.48 16.97 22.65
C THR A 316 -7.91 16.42 22.67
N ILE A 317 -8.52 16.18 21.50
CA ILE A 317 -9.90 15.68 21.42
C ILE A 317 -9.97 14.14 21.43
N GLY A 318 -8.84 13.46 21.24
CA GLY A 318 -8.76 12.00 21.15
C GLY A 318 -9.45 11.43 19.91
N LYS A 319 -9.53 12.21 18.82
CA LYS A 319 -10.20 11.85 17.57
C LYS A 319 -9.35 12.28 16.37
N PRO A 320 -9.45 11.57 15.24
CA PRO A 320 -8.90 12.01 13.97
C PRO A 320 -9.44 13.37 13.55
N VAL A 321 -8.56 14.22 13.03
CA VAL A 321 -8.83 15.60 12.60
C VAL A 321 -8.46 15.78 11.14
N TYR A 322 -9.36 16.42 10.40
CA TYR A 322 -9.16 16.95 9.07
C TYR A 322 -9.39 18.46 9.09
N LEU A 323 -8.31 19.25 9.02
CA LEU A 323 -8.39 20.69 8.81
C LEU A 323 -8.32 21.01 7.32
N VAL A 324 -9.40 21.59 6.78
CA VAL A 324 -9.57 21.90 5.37
C VAL A 324 -9.18 23.35 5.07
N GLY A 325 -8.25 23.59 4.15
CA GLY A 325 -7.92 24.96 3.74
C GLY A 325 -7.04 25.06 2.49
N GLY A 326 -6.07 25.97 2.50
CA GLY A 326 -5.12 26.11 1.38
C GLY A 326 -4.33 24.82 1.17
N TRP A 327 -3.61 24.41 2.21
CA TRP A 327 -3.07 23.07 2.38
C TRP A 327 -3.76 22.41 3.56
N ASP A 328 -4.17 21.17 3.36
CA ASP A 328 -4.88 20.42 4.39
C ASP A 328 -3.93 19.90 5.45
N SER A 329 -4.43 19.78 6.68
CA SER A 329 -3.70 19.15 7.77
C SER A 329 -4.56 18.03 8.35
N ILE A 330 -4.07 16.80 8.26
CA ILE A 330 -4.80 15.58 8.58
C ILE A 330 -4.00 14.81 9.62
N SER A 331 -4.60 14.49 10.76
CA SER A 331 -3.91 13.70 11.79
C SER A 331 -4.83 12.79 12.56
N ASP A 332 -4.33 11.63 12.97
CA ASP A 332 -4.94 10.74 13.95
C ASP A 332 -4.31 10.87 15.36
N GLY A 333 -3.45 11.88 15.55
CA GLY A 333 -2.68 12.12 16.78
C GLY A 333 -1.30 11.46 16.78
N VAL A 334 -1.02 10.54 15.85
CA VAL A 334 0.28 9.89 15.67
C VAL A 334 0.92 10.31 14.36
N TYR A 335 0.18 10.21 13.27
CA TYR A 335 0.64 10.53 11.93
C TYR A 335 0.08 11.86 11.47
N LEU A 336 0.81 12.51 10.58
CA LEU A 336 0.42 13.74 9.91
C LEU A 336 0.44 13.52 8.41
N LYS A 337 -0.67 13.86 7.74
CA LYS A 337 -0.77 13.94 6.30
C LYS A 337 -1.21 15.32 5.85
N SER A 338 -0.85 15.67 4.62
CA SER A 338 -1.26 16.92 3.99
C SER A 338 -1.50 16.73 2.50
N ASN A 339 -2.24 17.65 1.90
CA ASN A 339 -2.35 17.76 0.45
C ASN A 339 -1.89 19.16 0.02
N TRP A 340 -0.75 19.19 -0.65
CA TRP A 340 -0.11 20.41 -1.19
C TRP A 340 -0.10 20.45 -2.72
N ILE A 341 -0.61 19.41 -3.39
CA ILE A 341 -0.56 19.30 -4.86
C ILE A 341 -1.92 19.53 -5.51
N GLU A 342 -3.01 19.24 -4.82
CA GLU A 342 -4.35 19.49 -5.34
C GLU A 342 -4.81 20.92 -5.04
N PRO A 343 -5.70 21.51 -5.88
CA PRO A 343 -6.18 22.87 -5.69
C PRO A 343 -6.79 23.11 -4.29
N PRO A 344 -6.67 24.33 -3.74
CA PRO A 344 -7.23 24.68 -2.45
C PRO A 344 -8.76 24.57 -2.44
N VAL A 345 -9.33 24.22 -1.29
CA VAL A 345 -10.78 24.19 -1.09
C VAL A 345 -11.21 25.45 -0.37
N SER A 346 -12.12 26.21 -0.99
CA SER A 346 -12.77 27.40 -0.40
C SER A 346 -14.31 27.28 -0.37
N SER A 347 -14.88 26.28 -1.04
CA SER A 347 -16.33 26.07 -1.10
C SER A 347 -16.83 25.15 0.00
N ARG A 348 -17.94 25.56 0.62
CA ARG A 348 -18.66 24.77 1.63
C ARG A 348 -19.27 23.50 1.03
N TYR A 349 -19.64 23.52 -0.25
CA TYR A 349 -20.09 22.33 -0.97
C TYR A 349 -19.02 21.22 -0.93
N ILE A 350 -17.76 21.56 -1.23
CA ILE A 350 -16.65 20.58 -1.28
C ILE A 350 -16.30 20.08 0.13
N LEU A 351 -16.43 20.93 1.15
CA LEU A 351 -16.34 20.51 2.55
C LEU A 351 -17.40 19.46 2.90
N GLY A 352 -18.61 19.61 2.36
CA GLY A 352 -19.66 18.59 2.40
C GLY A 352 -19.21 17.25 1.80
N VAL A 353 -18.64 17.29 0.60
CA VAL A 353 -18.11 16.10 -0.09
C VAL A 353 -17.03 15.42 0.76
N ALA A 354 -16.05 16.17 1.24
CA ALA A 354 -14.96 15.67 2.07
C ALA A 354 -15.45 15.02 3.37
N THR A 355 -16.43 15.64 4.03
CA THR A 355 -17.02 15.13 5.27
C THR A 355 -17.76 13.81 5.04
N SER A 356 -18.57 13.72 3.98
CA SER A 356 -19.29 12.49 3.62
C SER A 356 -18.39 11.36 3.19
N LEU A 357 -17.34 11.62 2.42
CA LEU A 357 -16.35 10.61 2.05
C LEU A 357 -15.61 10.09 3.28
N SER A 358 -15.23 10.97 4.20
CA SER A 358 -14.60 10.59 5.47
C SER A 358 -15.53 9.65 6.25
N ALA A 359 -16.81 10.01 6.39
CA ALA A 359 -17.80 9.16 7.07
C ALA A 359 -17.96 7.79 6.38
N ALA A 360 -18.08 7.76 5.05
CA ALA A 360 -18.27 6.52 4.30
C ALA A 360 -17.06 5.57 4.40
N PHE A 361 -15.84 6.09 4.32
CA PHE A 361 -14.63 5.25 4.45
C PHE A 361 -14.45 4.75 5.89
N LEU A 362 -14.61 5.63 6.89
CA LEU A 362 -14.53 5.23 8.29
C LEU A 362 -15.58 4.16 8.64
N ALA A 363 -16.82 4.30 8.14
CA ALA A 363 -17.89 3.33 8.37
C ALA A 363 -17.55 1.92 7.83
N ASN A 364 -16.64 1.85 6.85
CA ASN A 364 -16.13 0.60 6.27
C ASN A 364 -14.84 0.09 6.93
N GLY A 365 -14.49 0.60 8.11
CA GLY A 365 -13.32 0.15 8.88
C GLY A 365 -11.98 0.53 8.26
N VAL A 366 -11.96 1.55 7.39
CA VAL A 366 -10.72 2.15 6.91
C VAL A 366 -10.06 2.90 8.08
N GLU A 367 -8.76 2.69 8.27
CA GLU A 367 -8.02 3.39 9.31
C GLU A 367 -8.08 4.91 9.13
N PRO A 368 -8.26 5.70 10.21
CA PRO A 368 -8.69 7.09 10.06
C PRO A 368 -7.77 7.99 9.25
N ILE A 369 -6.45 7.86 9.43
CA ILE A 369 -5.48 8.67 8.68
C ILE A 369 -5.63 8.48 7.16
N TYR A 370 -5.92 7.25 6.72
CA TYR A 370 -6.11 6.90 5.31
C TYR A 370 -7.53 7.21 4.82
N ALA A 371 -8.55 7.03 5.65
CA ALA A 371 -9.93 7.39 5.33
C ALA A 371 -10.06 8.89 5.03
N ILE A 372 -9.47 9.72 5.89
CA ILE A 372 -9.48 11.17 5.75
C ILE A 372 -8.53 11.62 4.62
N GLY A 373 -7.35 10.99 4.49
CA GLY A 373 -6.45 11.22 3.37
C GLY A 373 -7.11 10.96 2.01
N ALA A 374 -7.84 9.85 1.89
CA ALA A 374 -8.62 9.51 0.70
C ALA A 374 -9.72 10.53 0.41
N ALA A 375 -10.47 10.94 1.44
CA ALA A 375 -11.52 11.96 1.31
C ALA A 375 -10.94 13.30 0.85
N CYS A 376 -9.80 13.71 1.40
CA CYS A 376 -9.07 14.90 1.00
C CYS A 376 -8.67 14.85 -0.48
N TYR A 377 -8.01 13.78 -0.91
CA TYR A 377 -7.59 13.62 -2.30
C TYR A 377 -8.80 13.61 -3.25
N ALA A 378 -9.83 12.80 -2.96
CA ALA A 378 -11.01 12.66 -3.82
C ALA A 378 -11.84 13.94 -3.92
N ALA A 379 -11.98 14.71 -2.83
CA ALA A 379 -12.74 15.96 -2.85
C ALA A 379 -12.06 17.04 -3.69
N ARG A 380 -10.71 17.02 -3.77
CA ARG A 380 -9.91 18.06 -4.44
C ARG A 380 -9.53 17.72 -5.87
N ARG A 381 -9.23 16.46 -6.15
CA ARG A 381 -8.69 16.03 -7.44
C ARG A 381 -9.53 16.48 -8.65
N PRO A 382 -10.88 16.43 -8.64
CA PRO A 382 -11.69 16.90 -9.76
C PRO A 382 -11.59 18.42 -10.01
N LEU A 383 -11.08 19.21 -9.07
CA LEU A 383 -10.88 20.65 -9.23
C LEU A 383 -9.71 20.97 -10.19
N ARG A 384 -8.82 20.01 -10.47
CA ARG A 384 -7.71 20.22 -11.41
C ARG A 384 -8.22 20.51 -12.81
N GLY A 385 -7.78 21.65 -13.35
CA GLY A 385 -7.94 22.03 -14.75
C GLY A 385 -9.26 22.71 -15.12
N ARG A 386 -10.28 22.74 -14.25
CA ARG A 386 -11.58 23.36 -14.58
C ARG A 386 -12.08 24.40 -13.58
N GLY A 387 -11.42 24.57 -12.43
CA GLY A 387 -11.89 25.46 -11.37
C GLY A 387 -13.17 24.95 -10.72
N SER A 388 -13.53 25.49 -9.56
CA SER A 388 -14.70 25.07 -8.76
C SER A 388 -16.07 25.49 -9.33
N GLU A 389 -16.12 26.08 -10.53
CA GLU A 389 -17.31 26.79 -11.02
C GLU A 389 -18.29 25.89 -11.80
N ASP A 390 -17.83 24.78 -12.38
CA ASP A 390 -18.68 23.81 -13.08
C ASP A 390 -18.97 22.59 -12.19
N ARG A 391 -20.15 22.59 -11.57
CA ARG A 391 -20.61 21.50 -10.69
C ARG A 391 -20.77 20.17 -11.41
N GLU A 392 -21.27 20.14 -12.65
CA GLU A 392 -21.47 18.87 -13.35
C GLU A 392 -20.13 18.27 -13.76
N ALA A 393 -19.19 19.08 -14.25
CA ALA A 393 -17.84 18.60 -14.53
C ALA A 393 -17.12 18.10 -13.25
N TYR A 394 -17.30 18.78 -12.11
CA TYR A 394 -16.79 18.32 -10.83
C TYR A 394 -17.35 16.94 -10.45
N LEU A 395 -18.67 16.77 -10.54
CA LEU A 395 -19.34 15.50 -10.23
C LEU A 395 -18.91 14.37 -11.16
N ASP A 396 -18.69 14.65 -12.44
CA ASP A 396 -18.18 13.66 -13.40
C ASP A 396 -16.76 13.21 -13.04
N GLY A 397 -15.87 14.15 -12.70
CA GLY A 397 -14.54 13.81 -12.21
C GLY A 397 -14.58 12.98 -10.92
N LEU A 398 -15.48 13.34 -9.99
CA LEU A 398 -15.67 12.60 -8.75
C LEU A 398 -16.19 11.17 -9.01
N ARG A 399 -17.16 10.99 -9.93
CA ARG A 399 -17.66 9.67 -10.35
C ARG A 399 -16.55 8.82 -10.95
N GLN A 400 -15.70 9.40 -11.81
CA GLN A 400 -14.57 8.68 -12.41
C GLN A 400 -13.60 8.16 -11.34
N LEU A 401 -13.30 8.98 -10.32
CA LEU A 401 -12.42 8.58 -9.22
C LEU A 401 -13.03 7.49 -8.34
N LEU A 402 -14.29 7.66 -7.94
CA LEU A 402 -14.92 6.80 -6.94
C LEU A 402 -15.44 5.47 -7.50
N LEU A 403 -15.91 5.46 -8.75
CA LEU A 403 -16.55 4.28 -9.33
C LEU A 403 -15.62 3.41 -10.17
N ARG A 404 -14.37 3.85 -10.41
CA ARG A 404 -13.34 3.14 -11.21
C ARG A 404 -13.97 2.39 -12.40
N LYS A 405 -14.52 3.15 -13.35
CA LYS A 405 -14.88 2.61 -14.67
C LYS A 405 -13.65 2.53 -15.56
#